data_AF-A0A2V6CKL9-F1
#
_entry.id   AF-A0A2V6CKL9-F1
#
_cell.length_a   1.000
_cell.length_b   1.000
_cell.length_c   1.000
_cell.angle_alpha   90.00
_cell.angle_beta   90.00
_cell.angle_gamma   90.00
#
_symmetry.space_group_name_H-M   'P 1'
#
loop_
_entity.id
_entity.type
_entity.pdbx_description
1 polymer ?
#
loop_
_entity_poly.entity_id
_entity_poly.type
_entity_poly.pdbx_seq_one_letter_code
_entity_poly.pdbx_strand_id
1 'polypeptide(L)'
;MRLSQITGIDLAINYWGSPWIAHPIASFQFTDAPPLCFSIEIRKKLGRTYSTIGGLYRQFELIYIVADERDVIRLRTNYRKEDVYLYRTTVSPVNARERFLEYIHPLNALRNKPRWYNAITTNCTTSIRTQHPANERVPWDWRILLNGKGDELLYERHAIVTGGLPFAELRTRSLIDTRARAA
;
A
#
# COMPACT_ATOMS: atom_id res chain seq x y z
N MET A 1 13.05 -17.23 -1.71
CA MET A 1 12.41 -16.06 -2.33
C MET A 1 13.06 -15.78 -3.68
N ARG A 2 12.37 -16.12 -4.77
CA ARG A 2 12.81 -15.88 -6.15
C ARG A 2 11.74 -15.06 -6.88
N LEU A 3 12.13 -14.10 -7.73
CA LEU A 3 11.19 -13.26 -8.48
C LEU A 3 10.22 -14.10 -9.34
N SER A 4 10.71 -15.19 -9.95
CA SER A 4 9.88 -16.10 -10.74
C SER A 4 8.79 -16.81 -9.94
N GLN A 5 8.88 -16.82 -8.61
CA GLN A 5 7.94 -17.49 -7.71
C GLN A 5 6.83 -16.56 -7.19
N ILE A 6 6.84 -15.27 -7.58
CA ILE A 6 5.73 -14.34 -7.30
C ILE A 6 4.47 -14.80 -8.05
N THR A 7 3.37 -14.91 -7.31
CA THR A 7 2.07 -15.32 -7.84
C THR A 7 1.05 -14.20 -7.89
N GLY A 8 1.23 -13.13 -7.12
CA GLY A 8 0.29 -12.03 -7.06
C GLY A 8 0.69 -10.96 -6.06
N ILE A 9 -0.20 -9.99 -5.91
CA ILE A 9 -0.07 -8.89 -4.95
C ILE A 9 -1.40 -8.74 -4.24
N ASP A 10 -1.37 -8.67 -2.93
CA ASP A 10 -2.52 -8.30 -2.12
C ASP A 10 -2.32 -6.90 -1.56
N LEU A 11 -3.43 -6.22 -1.28
CA LEU A 11 -3.41 -4.87 -0.73
C LEU A 11 -4.00 -4.88 0.66
N ALA A 12 -3.17 -4.58 1.65
CA ALA A 12 -3.65 -4.20 2.97
C ALA A 12 -3.84 -2.69 2.99
N ILE A 13 -5.03 -2.23 3.32
CA ILE A 13 -5.37 -0.82 3.41
C ILE A 13 -5.74 -0.53 4.85
N ASN A 14 -4.90 0.25 5.52
CA ASN A 14 -5.15 0.64 6.90
C ASN A 14 -5.72 2.06 6.98
N TYR A 15 -6.64 2.26 7.91
CA TYR A 15 -7.30 3.54 8.17
C TYR A 15 -7.02 3.99 9.59
N TRP A 16 -6.73 5.28 9.77
CA TRP A 16 -6.59 5.90 11.08
C TRP A 16 -7.16 7.31 11.06
N GLY A 17 -7.97 7.63 12.08
CA GLY A 17 -8.52 8.97 12.32
C GLY A 17 -9.61 9.42 11.32
N SER A 18 -9.41 9.25 10.01
CA SER A 18 -10.35 9.68 8.96
C SER A 18 -10.57 8.58 7.92
N PRO A 19 -11.80 8.31 7.49
CA PRO A 19 -12.09 7.36 6.42
C PRO A 19 -11.58 7.81 5.04
N TRP A 20 -11.17 9.09 4.90
CA TRP A 20 -10.66 9.65 3.64
C TRP A 20 -9.16 9.49 3.47
N ILE A 21 -8.45 9.08 4.52
CA ILE A 21 -7.01 8.92 4.54
C ILE A 21 -6.72 7.46 4.88
N ALA A 22 -6.08 6.78 3.95
CA ALA A 22 -5.63 5.41 4.16
C ALA A 22 -4.12 5.30 3.94
N HIS A 23 -3.59 4.14 4.26
CA HIS A 23 -2.22 3.79 3.96
C HIS A 23 -2.22 2.39 3.34
N PRO A 24 -2.06 2.30 2.02
CA PRO A 24 -1.95 1.03 1.34
C PRO A 24 -0.56 0.43 1.55
N ILE A 25 -0.55 -0.88 1.74
CA ILE A 25 0.62 -1.73 1.89
C ILE A 25 0.47 -2.83 0.85
N ALA A 26 1.47 -2.98 -0.01
CA ALA A 26 1.49 -4.03 -1.01
C ALA A 26 2.14 -5.28 -0.44
N SER A 27 1.44 -6.41 -0.50
CA SER A 27 1.91 -7.72 -0.02
C SER A 27 2.12 -8.67 -1.19
N PHE A 28 3.37 -8.90 -1.56
CA PHE A 28 3.73 -9.78 -2.67
C PHE A 28 3.68 -11.23 -2.21
N GLN A 29 2.88 -12.03 -2.89
CA GLN A 29 2.68 -13.44 -2.59
C GLN A 29 3.72 -14.29 -3.33
N PHE A 30 4.34 -15.24 -2.64
CA PHE A 30 5.32 -16.17 -3.20
C PHE A 30 4.87 -17.61 -3.00
N THR A 31 5.26 -18.49 -3.92
CA THR A 31 5.10 -19.94 -3.78
C THR A 31 6.20 -20.59 -2.94
N ASP A 32 7.36 -19.94 -2.83
CA ASP A 32 8.56 -20.49 -2.18
C ASP A 32 8.98 -19.73 -0.90
N ALA A 33 8.13 -18.82 -0.41
CA ALA A 33 8.39 -18.00 0.77
C ALA A 33 7.08 -17.41 1.34
N PRO A 34 7.07 -16.96 2.61
CA PRO A 34 6.01 -16.10 3.13
C PRO A 34 5.87 -14.79 2.33
N PRO A 35 4.72 -14.11 2.42
CA PRO A 35 4.52 -12.85 1.72
C PRO A 35 5.46 -11.73 2.18
N LEU A 36 5.97 -10.95 1.22
CA LEU A 36 6.82 -9.80 1.48
C LEU A 36 6.05 -8.50 1.27
N CYS A 37 5.98 -7.67 2.30
CA CYS A 37 5.26 -6.40 2.27
C CYS A 37 6.18 -5.22 1.97
N PHE A 38 5.65 -4.27 1.18
CA PHE A 38 6.22 -2.96 0.96
C PHE A 38 5.29 -1.89 1.50
N SER A 39 5.84 -1.09 2.41
CA SER A 39 5.15 0.04 3.01
C SER A 39 5.96 1.31 2.81
N ILE A 40 5.39 2.29 2.12
CA ILE A 40 6.04 3.58 1.85
C ILE A 40 5.69 4.54 2.98
N GLU A 41 6.65 4.83 3.84
CA GLU A 41 6.44 5.61 5.06
C GLU A 41 7.20 6.93 5.02
N ILE A 42 6.77 7.84 5.91
CA ILE A 42 7.56 9.01 6.26
C ILE A 42 8.55 8.67 7.38
N ARG A 43 9.80 9.09 7.23
CA ARG A 43 10.77 9.06 8.33
C ARG A 43 10.57 10.27 9.22
N LYS A 44 10.08 10.02 10.44
CA LYS A 44 9.91 11.05 11.46
C LYS A 44 11.26 11.34 12.13
N LYS A 45 11.59 12.62 12.31
CA LYS A 45 12.66 13.05 13.22
C LYS A 45 12.14 13.05 14.65
N LEU A 46 12.97 12.66 15.62
CA LEU A 46 12.61 12.68 17.05
C LEU A 46 12.08 14.07 17.43
N GLY A 47 10.95 14.13 18.16
CA GLY A 47 10.33 15.37 18.63
C GLY A 47 9.33 16.06 17.68
N ARG A 48 9.07 15.52 16.48
CA ARG A 48 8.03 16.06 15.59
C ARG A 48 6.69 15.33 15.77
N THR A 49 5.65 16.07 16.16
CA THR A 49 4.25 15.60 16.16
C THR A 49 3.69 15.54 14.74
N TYR A 50 2.95 14.49 14.42
CA TYR A 50 2.33 14.30 13.11
C TYR A 50 0.93 14.91 13.11
N SER A 51 0.69 15.83 12.17
CA SER A 51 -0.66 16.27 11.80
C SER A 51 -0.98 15.65 10.44
N THR A 52 -2.13 14.99 10.31
CA THR A 52 -2.59 14.38 9.05
C THR A 52 -2.70 15.41 7.92
N ILE A 53 -3.07 16.65 8.26
CA ILE A 53 -3.14 17.78 7.31
C ILE A 53 -1.75 18.40 7.10
N GLY A 54 -0.98 18.60 8.17
CA GLY A 54 0.41 19.10 8.06
C GLY A 54 1.37 18.14 7.37
N GLY A 55 1.00 16.85 7.31
CA GLY A 55 1.68 15.78 6.61
C GLY A 55 1.64 15.95 5.09
N LEU A 56 0.52 16.46 4.55
CA LEU A 56 0.33 16.75 3.13
C LEU A 56 1.31 17.83 2.64
N TYR A 57 1.50 18.90 3.42
CA TYR A 57 2.26 20.08 3.00
C TYR A 57 3.76 20.07 3.34
N ARG A 58 4.24 19.09 4.13
CA ARG A 58 5.65 19.06 4.58
C ARG A 58 6.51 18.10 3.77
N GLN A 59 7.73 18.55 3.50
CA GLN A 59 8.80 17.72 2.93
C GLN A 59 9.30 16.73 4.00
N PHE A 60 9.03 15.44 3.84
CA PHE A 60 9.58 14.39 4.70
C PHE A 60 10.68 13.60 3.97
N GLU A 61 11.56 12.94 4.73
CA GLU A 61 12.42 11.90 4.16
C GLU A 61 11.54 10.67 3.94
N LEU A 62 11.48 10.14 2.72
CA LEU A 62 10.73 8.93 2.41
C LEU A 62 11.56 7.69 2.73
N ILE A 63 10.92 6.70 3.34
CA ILE A 63 11.51 5.38 3.57
C ILE A 63 10.58 4.31 3.02
N TYR A 64 11.18 3.24 2.52
CA TYR A 64 10.47 2.01 2.19
C TYR A 64 10.75 1.02 3.31
N ILE A 65 9.70 0.54 3.95
CA ILE A 65 9.78 -0.58 4.86
C ILE A 65 9.46 -1.84 4.05
N VAL A 66 10.43 -2.75 4.03
CA VAL A 66 10.32 -4.07 3.40
C VAL A 66 10.40 -5.09 4.53
N ALA A 67 9.29 -5.79 4.80
CA ALA A 67 9.18 -6.68 5.95
C ALA A 67 8.10 -7.74 5.72
N ASP A 68 8.07 -8.76 6.58
CA ASP A 68 7.07 -9.82 6.54
C ASP A 68 5.66 -9.26 6.75
N GLU A 69 4.67 -9.82 6.04
CA GLU A 69 3.27 -9.39 6.18
C GLU A 69 2.79 -9.44 7.64
N ARG A 70 3.20 -10.47 8.38
CA ARG A 70 2.86 -10.62 9.80
C ARG A 70 3.29 -9.40 10.61
N ASP A 71 4.51 -8.93 10.44
CA ASP A 71 5.06 -7.83 11.25
C ASP A 71 4.42 -6.49 10.88
N VAL A 72 4.25 -6.26 9.58
CA VAL A 72 3.65 -5.02 9.09
C VAL A 72 2.18 -4.93 9.51
N ILE A 73 1.41 -6.01 9.39
CA ILE A 73 0.00 -6.04 9.80
C ILE A 73 -0.11 -5.94 11.33
N ARG A 74 0.69 -6.70 12.08
CA ARG A 74 0.66 -6.68 13.56
C ARG A 74 0.98 -5.29 14.12
N LEU A 75 1.93 -4.57 13.53
CA LEU A 75 2.21 -3.18 13.91
C LEU A 75 0.94 -2.32 13.82
N ARG A 76 0.16 -2.48 12.75
CA ARG A 76 -1.04 -1.70 12.45
C ARG A 76 -2.20 -2.08 13.37
N THR A 77 -2.53 -3.36 13.44
CA THR A 77 -3.68 -3.87 14.19
C THR A 77 -3.45 -3.94 15.70
N ASN A 78 -2.28 -4.41 16.16
CA ASN A 78 -2.06 -4.74 17.56
C ASN A 78 -1.46 -3.59 18.35
N TYR A 79 -0.51 -2.86 17.77
CA TYR A 79 0.19 -1.77 18.46
C TYR A 79 -0.44 -0.40 18.19
N ARG A 80 -0.76 -0.10 16.92
CA ARG A 80 -1.36 1.19 16.55
C ARG A 80 -2.89 1.23 16.60
N LYS A 81 -3.54 0.06 16.69
CA LYS A 81 -5.01 -0.10 16.73
C LYS A 81 -5.71 0.56 15.54
N GLU A 82 -5.10 0.44 14.37
CA GLU A 82 -5.65 0.90 13.09
C GLU A 82 -6.57 -0.19 12.51
N ASP A 83 -7.62 0.23 11.79
CA ASP A 83 -8.50 -0.71 11.07
C ASP A 83 -7.79 -1.15 9.79
N VAL A 84 -7.63 -2.46 9.59
CA VAL A 84 -6.91 -3.03 8.45
C VAL A 84 -7.82 -3.90 7.61
N TYR A 85 -7.92 -3.54 6.33
CA TYR A 85 -8.68 -4.27 5.32
C TYR A 85 -7.71 -4.96 4.36
N LEU A 86 -7.83 -6.27 4.18
CA LEU A 86 -6.98 -7.05 3.27
C LEU A 86 -7.77 -7.46 2.03
N TYR A 87 -7.33 -7.00 0.87
CA TYR A 87 -7.96 -7.28 -0.42
C TYR A 87 -7.04 -8.14 -1.29
N ARG A 88 -7.61 -9.24 -1.81
CA ARG A 88 -6.96 -10.06 -2.84
C ARG A 88 -7.13 -9.37 -4.19
N THR A 89 -6.05 -9.18 -4.95
CA THR A 89 -6.15 -8.51 -6.25
C THR A 89 -6.32 -9.50 -7.40
N THR A 90 -6.74 -9.00 -8.56
CA THR A 90 -6.81 -9.77 -9.81
C THR A 90 -5.53 -9.67 -10.64
N VAL A 91 -4.44 -9.12 -10.08
CA VAL A 91 -3.18 -8.87 -10.78
C VAL A 91 -2.54 -10.20 -11.17
N SER A 92 -2.21 -10.35 -12.46
CA SER A 92 -1.54 -11.55 -12.97
C SER A 92 -0.13 -11.72 -12.38
N PRO A 93 0.41 -12.95 -12.30
CA PRO A 93 1.78 -13.17 -11.82
C PRO A 93 2.84 -12.38 -12.62
N VAL A 94 2.63 -12.16 -13.92
CA VAL A 94 3.57 -11.38 -14.75
C VAL A 94 3.58 -9.93 -14.30
N ASN A 95 2.41 -9.30 -14.24
CA ASN A 95 2.27 -7.92 -13.78
C ASN A 95 2.74 -7.78 -12.33
N ALA A 96 2.49 -8.78 -11.48
CA ALA A 96 2.95 -8.75 -10.09
C ALA A 96 4.48 -8.66 -9.97
N ARG A 97 5.22 -9.35 -10.85
CA ARG A 97 6.69 -9.27 -10.89
C ARG A 97 7.17 -7.90 -11.37
N GLU A 98 6.52 -7.33 -12.37
CA GLU A 98 6.82 -5.97 -12.84
C GLU A 98 6.60 -4.95 -11.73
N ARG A 99 5.46 -5.02 -11.04
CA ARG A 99 5.16 -4.19 -9.86
C ARG A 99 6.15 -4.40 -8.73
N PHE A 100 6.68 -5.60 -8.53
CA PHE A 100 7.72 -5.82 -7.52
C PHE A 100 8.99 -5.00 -7.86
N LEU A 101 9.41 -5.03 -9.12
CA LEU A 101 10.57 -4.26 -9.59
C LEU A 101 10.34 -2.74 -9.49
N GLU A 102 9.10 -2.28 -9.68
CA GLU A 102 8.68 -0.89 -9.44
C GLU A 102 8.90 -0.42 -8.00
N TYR A 103 8.81 -1.29 -7.00
CA TYR A 103 9.20 -0.97 -5.62
C TYR A 103 10.73 -1.06 -5.40
N ILE A 104 11.39 -2.04 -6.02
CA ILE A 104 12.83 -2.27 -5.86
C ILE A 104 13.69 -1.17 -6.49
N HIS A 105 13.34 -0.67 -7.68
CA HIS A 105 14.16 0.34 -8.37
C HIS A 105 14.30 1.65 -7.57
N PRO A 106 13.22 2.29 -7.06
CA PRO A 106 13.34 3.47 -6.22
C PRO A 106 13.99 3.17 -4.87
N LEU A 107 13.73 2.01 -4.27
CA LEU A 107 14.38 1.58 -3.03
C LEU A 107 15.92 1.58 -3.21
N ASN A 108 16.40 0.94 -4.28
CA ASN A 108 17.82 0.90 -4.60
C ASN A 108 18.37 2.28 -4.97
N ALA A 109 17.60 3.11 -5.69
CA ALA A 109 18.00 4.47 -6.01
C ALA A 109 18.15 5.32 -4.73
N LEU A 110 17.23 5.18 -3.77
CA LEU A 110 17.27 5.91 -2.49
C LEU A 110 18.46 5.53 -1.62
N ARG A 111 18.90 4.26 -1.69
CA ARG A 111 20.13 3.81 -1.02
C ARG A 111 21.34 4.63 -1.47
N ASN A 112 21.40 4.95 -2.76
CA ASN A 112 22.54 5.65 -3.36
C ASN A 112 22.38 7.18 -3.30
N LYS A 113 21.15 7.69 -3.51
CA LYS A 113 20.82 9.12 -3.55
C LYS A 113 19.55 9.39 -2.74
N PRO A 114 19.68 9.83 -1.47
CA PRO A 114 18.54 10.24 -0.67
C PRO A 114 17.73 11.34 -1.36
N ARG A 115 16.40 11.31 -1.24
CA ARG A 115 15.50 12.31 -1.82
C ARG A 115 14.47 12.80 -0.80
N TRP A 116 14.12 14.08 -0.89
CA TRP A 116 13.05 14.70 -0.12
C TRP A 116 11.70 14.44 -0.80
N TYR A 117 10.64 14.27 0.00
CA TYR A 117 9.32 13.86 -0.45
C TYR A 117 8.26 14.92 -0.12
N ASN A 118 7.52 15.36 -1.12
CA ASN A 118 6.35 16.22 -0.93
C ASN A 118 5.09 15.35 -1.00
N ALA A 119 4.37 15.23 0.12
CA ALA A 119 3.23 14.32 0.26
C ALA A 119 2.02 14.68 -0.64
N ILE A 120 1.94 15.91 -1.16
CA ILE A 120 0.91 16.32 -2.13
C ILE A 120 1.20 15.78 -3.54
N THR A 121 2.46 15.84 -3.99
CA THR A 121 2.83 15.43 -5.36
C THR A 121 3.27 13.97 -5.43
N THR A 122 3.75 13.45 -4.32
CA THR A 122 4.37 12.15 -4.17
C THR A 122 3.67 11.55 -2.95
N ASN A 123 2.63 10.74 -3.15
CA ASN A 123 2.06 9.87 -2.12
C ASN A 123 2.38 8.41 -2.51
N CYS A 124 2.03 7.40 -1.70
CA CYS A 124 2.31 6.00 -2.05
C CYS A 124 1.64 5.62 -3.39
N THR A 125 0.42 6.10 -3.64
CA THR A 125 -0.35 5.84 -4.87
C THR A 125 0.18 6.61 -6.09
N THR A 126 0.54 7.89 -5.96
CA THR A 126 1.11 8.68 -7.08
C THR A 126 2.57 8.30 -7.36
N SER A 127 3.33 7.83 -6.36
CA SER A 127 4.69 7.30 -6.56
C SER A 127 4.66 6.06 -7.44
N ILE A 128 3.75 5.12 -7.18
CA ILE A 128 3.57 3.92 -8.00
C ILE A 128 3.05 4.31 -9.39
N ARG A 129 2.08 5.24 -9.48
CA ARG A 129 1.55 5.67 -10.78
C ARG A 129 2.59 6.36 -11.66
N THR A 130 3.43 7.24 -11.11
CA THR A 130 4.37 8.04 -11.91
C THR A 130 5.53 7.22 -12.48
N GLN A 131 5.75 6.00 -11.98
CA GLN A 131 6.71 5.04 -12.53
C GLN A 131 6.30 4.47 -13.89
N HIS A 132 5.02 4.56 -14.25
CA HIS A 132 4.54 4.19 -15.58
C HIS A 132 4.84 5.28 -16.62
N PRO A 133 5.21 4.92 -17.86
CA PRO A 133 5.18 5.81 -19.01
C PRO A 133 3.82 6.51 -19.11
N ALA A 134 3.80 7.77 -19.54
CA ALA A 134 2.59 8.61 -19.45
C ALA A 134 1.35 8.01 -20.15
N ASN A 135 1.56 7.23 -21.21
CA ASN A 135 0.56 6.50 -21.99
C ASN A 135 0.06 5.21 -21.33
N GLU A 136 0.78 4.64 -20.36
CA GLU A 136 0.43 3.40 -19.64
C GLU A 136 -0.09 3.66 -18.22
N ARG A 137 -0.08 4.94 -17.80
CA ARG A 137 -0.59 5.34 -16.48
C ARG A 137 -2.08 5.08 -16.38
N VAL A 138 -2.47 4.48 -15.26
CA VAL A 138 -3.87 4.39 -14.85
C VAL A 138 -4.51 5.80 -14.91
N PRO A 139 -5.73 5.95 -15.45
CA PRO A 139 -6.39 7.24 -15.58
C PRO A 139 -6.43 7.98 -14.24
N TRP A 140 -6.19 9.29 -14.28
CA TRP A 140 -6.18 10.14 -13.10
C TRP A 140 -7.55 10.10 -12.43
N ASP A 141 -7.55 9.77 -11.14
CA ASP A 141 -8.74 9.73 -10.28
C ASP A 141 -8.37 10.45 -8.98
N TRP A 142 -9.25 11.31 -8.48
CA TRP A 142 -8.98 12.09 -7.26
C TRP A 142 -8.74 11.17 -6.04
N ARG A 143 -9.27 9.95 -6.06
CA ARG A 143 -9.04 8.90 -5.05
C ARG A 143 -7.60 8.39 -5.03
N ILE A 144 -6.77 8.73 -6.02
CA ILE A 144 -5.32 8.51 -5.99
C ILE A 144 -4.64 9.49 -5.03
N LEU A 145 -5.17 10.71 -4.89
CA LEU A 145 -4.70 11.71 -3.92
C LEU A 145 -5.29 11.46 -2.52
N LEU A 146 -6.60 11.18 -2.46
CA LEU A 146 -7.33 10.78 -1.25
C LEU A 146 -7.58 9.27 -1.27
N ASN A 147 -6.51 8.52 -0.99
CA ASN A 147 -6.47 7.06 -1.07
C ASN A 147 -7.41 6.32 -0.10
N GLY A 148 -8.15 7.02 0.78
CA GLY A 148 -9.18 6.41 1.62
C GLY A 148 -10.32 5.74 0.84
N LYS A 149 -10.52 6.12 -0.42
CA LYS A 149 -11.48 5.48 -1.34
C LYS A 149 -10.81 4.62 -2.42
N GLY A 150 -9.55 4.25 -2.21
CA GLY A 150 -8.78 3.45 -3.15
C GLY A 150 -9.34 2.04 -3.35
N ASP A 151 -9.87 1.41 -2.29
CA ASP A 151 -10.53 0.10 -2.38
C ASP A 151 -11.81 0.14 -3.22
N GLU A 152 -12.63 1.17 -3.04
CA GLU A 152 -13.85 1.39 -3.85
C GLU A 152 -13.51 1.56 -5.33
N LEU A 153 -12.46 2.35 -5.64
CA LEU A 153 -11.95 2.48 -7.00
C LEU A 153 -11.46 1.13 -7.59
N LEU A 154 -10.75 0.33 -6.80
CA LEU A 154 -10.28 -0.98 -7.23
C LEU A 154 -11.44 -1.95 -7.47
N TYR A 155 -12.49 -1.87 -6.64
CA TYR A 155 -13.72 -2.63 -6.83
C TYR A 155 -14.42 -2.27 -8.14
N GLU A 156 -14.65 -0.98 -8.39
CA GLU A 156 -15.27 -0.46 -9.62
C GLU A 156 -14.50 -0.87 -10.88
N ARG A 157 -13.17 -0.98 -10.78
CA ARG A 157 -12.29 -1.37 -11.89
C ARG A 157 -12.06 -2.88 -12.00
N HIS A 158 -12.74 -3.69 -11.21
CA HIS A 158 -12.55 -5.15 -11.16
C HIS A 158 -11.09 -5.57 -10.87
N ALA A 159 -10.36 -4.74 -10.14
CA ALA A 159 -8.95 -4.95 -9.79
C ALA A 159 -8.77 -5.74 -8.47
N ILE A 160 -9.87 -6.02 -7.77
CA ILE A 160 -9.91 -6.88 -6.58
C ILE A 160 -10.89 -8.04 -6.78
N VAL A 161 -10.58 -9.17 -6.15
CA VAL A 161 -11.44 -10.35 -6.17
C VAL A 161 -12.67 -10.08 -5.33
N THR A 162 -13.85 -10.08 -5.96
CA THR A 162 -15.11 -9.75 -5.28
C THR A 162 -15.92 -10.96 -4.87
N GLY A 163 -15.74 -12.10 -5.56
CA GLY A 163 -16.60 -13.28 -5.40
C GLY A 163 -18.09 -13.01 -5.71
N GLY A 164 -18.38 -11.95 -6.47
CA GLY A 164 -19.75 -11.50 -6.76
C GLY A 164 -20.42 -10.71 -5.62
N LEU A 165 -19.72 -10.44 -4.53
CA LEU A 165 -20.26 -9.68 -3.40
C LEU A 165 -20.39 -8.19 -3.73
N PRO A 166 -21.44 -7.51 -3.25
CA PRO A 166 -21.50 -6.06 -3.23
C PRO A 166 -20.34 -5.45 -2.43
N PHE A 167 -19.84 -4.27 -2.84
CA PHE A 167 -18.66 -3.65 -2.23
C PHE A 167 -18.76 -3.49 -0.70
N ALA A 168 -19.91 -3.05 -0.18
CA ALA A 168 -20.10 -2.87 1.25
C ALA A 168 -19.89 -4.18 2.04
N GLU A 169 -20.41 -5.29 1.52
CA GLU A 169 -20.24 -6.60 2.12
C GLU A 169 -18.81 -7.11 1.98
N LEU A 170 -18.20 -6.94 0.79
CA LEU A 170 -16.80 -7.27 0.56
C LEU A 170 -15.90 -6.55 1.57
N ARG A 171 -16.10 -5.23 1.75
CA ARG A 171 -15.32 -4.42 2.68
C ARG A 171 -15.46 -4.91 4.12
N THR A 172 -16.67 -5.23 4.57
CA THR A 172 -16.87 -5.84 5.90
C THR A 172 -16.12 -7.16 6.05
N ARG A 173 -16.15 -8.03 5.03
CA ARG A 173 -15.43 -9.32 5.06
C ARG A 173 -13.91 -9.17 4.95
N SER A 174 -13.43 -8.09 4.34
CA SER A 174 -12.02 -7.78 4.19
C SER A 174 -11.39 -7.21 5.47
N LEU A 175 -12.18 -6.78 6.47
CA LEU A 175 -11.64 -6.33 7.75
C LEU A 175 -11.01 -7.51 8.52
N ILE A 176 -9.70 -7.44 8.77
CA ILE A 176 -8.94 -8.55 9.38
C ILE A 176 -8.61 -8.34 10.85
N ASP A 177 -8.98 -7.21 11.45
CA ASP A 177 -8.60 -6.80 12.80
C ASP A 177 -8.72 -7.91 13.87
N THR A 178 -9.89 -8.53 13.99
CA THR A 178 -10.13 -9.59 14.98
C THR A 178 -9.21 -10.79 14.75
N ARG A 179 -9.01 -11.18 13.49
CA ARG A 179 -8.15 -12.32 13.13
C ARG A 179 -6.68 -12.00 13.35
N ALA A 180 -6.24 -10.80 12.96
CA ALA A 180 -4.87 -10.35 13.11
C ALA A 180 -4.47 -10.15 14.58
N ARG A 181 -5.39 -9.68 15.43
CA ARG A 181 -5.15 -9.51 16.87
C ARG A 181 -5.03 -10.84 17.63
N ALA A 182 -5.62 -11.92 17.10
CA ALA A 182 -5.57 -13.25 17.70
C ALA A 182 -4.33 -14.09 17.33
N ALA A 183 -3.50 -13.61 16.38
CA ALA A 183 -2.34 -14.33 15.82
C ALA A 183 -0.96 -13.89 16.37
#